data_AF-A0A2S2QXC4-F1
#
_entry.id   AF-A0A2S2QXC4-F1
#
_cell.length_a   1.000
_cell.length_b   1.000
_cell.length_c   1.000
_cell.angle_alpha   90.00
_cell.angle_beta   90.00
_cell.angle_gamma   90.00
#
_symmetry.space_group_name_H-M   'P 1'
#
loop_
_entity.id
_entity.type
_entity.pdbx_description
1 polymer ?
#
loop_
_entity_poly.entity_id
_entity_poly.type
_entity_poly.pdbx_seq_one_letter_code
_entity_poly.pdbx_strand_id
1 'polypeptide(L)'
;MSIQKNPSIRSYWSSNIGNNIIKNIMPVNMFEKIKQFLHFVDNSQLIPFNRPGHDRLYRIRPALESLNKTFKLVPLEECLSIDEQLCSTKARHYLKQYIPMKPNKWGYKLFIMAGVSGFAYNLEIYSGQENNSDLHYLGSRLISGVWSFLLLLYQRLVFILLFYFNT
;
A
#
# COMPACT_ATOMS: atom_id res chain seq x y z
N MET A 1 -9.85 7.62 -15.23
CA MET A 1 -10.43 8.23 -14.01
C MET A 1 -9.41 9.02 -13.18
N SER A 2 -8.10 8.73 -13.27
CA SER A 2 -7.07 9.51 -12.57
C SER A 2 -6.80 10.87 -13.25
N ILE A 3 -6.70 10.86 -14.59
CA ILE A 3 -6.41 12.05 -15.41
C ILE A 3 -7.63 12.98 -15.48
N GLN A 4 -8.73 12.52 -16.09
CA GLN A 4 -10.01 13.22 -16.07
C GLN A 4 -10.76 12.82 -14.79
N LYS A 5 -11.02 13.80 -13.90
CA LYS A 5 -11.75 13.59 -12.65
C LYS A 5 -13.23 13.95 -12.81
N ASN A 6 -14.08 12.93 -12.87
CA ASN A 6 -15.54 13.11 -12.81
C ASN A 6 -16.07 12.93 -11.37
N PRO A 7 -17.21 13.53 -11.02
CA PRO A 7 -17.73 13.55 -9.65
C PRO A 7 -18.10 12.15 -9.12
N SER A 8 -18.48 11.23 -10.00
CA SER A 8 -18.75 9.84 -9.63
C SER A 8 -18.19 8.88 -10.67
N ILE A 9 -18.02 7.61 -10.27
CA ILE A 9 -17.59 6.54 -11.17
C ILE A 9 -18.62 6.33 -12.29
N ARG A 10 -19.92 6.37 -12.01
CA ARG A 10 -20.96 6.23 -13.05
C ARG A 10 -20.96 7.38 -14.05
N SER A 11 -20.53 8.57 -13.62
CA SER A 11 -20.47 9.75 -14.50
C SER A 11 -19.56 9.56 -15.71
N TYR A 12 -18.59 8.64 -15.67
CA TYR A 12 -17.77 8.31 -16.85
C TYR A 12 -18.57 7.65 -17.99
N TRP A 13 -19.75 7.09 -17.68
CA TRP A 13 -20.68 6.53 -18.67
C TRP A 13 -21.87 7.45 -18.97
N SER A 14 -21.94 8.63 -18.36
CA SER A 14 -23.01 9.62 -18.64
C SER A 14 -22.92 10.13 -20.08
N SER A 15 -24.06 10.43 -20.71
CA SER A 15 -24.11 11.01 -22.05
C SER A 15 -23.40 12.36 -22.14
N ASN A 16 -23.52 13.21 -21.11
CA ASN A 16 -23.11 14.62 -21.18
C ASN A 16 -21.64 14.85 -20.81
N ILE A 17 -21.16 14.17 -19.77
CA ILE A 17 -19.80 14.36 -19.18
C ILE A 17 -18.96 13.08 -19.21
N GLY A 18 -19.51 12.00 -19.77
CA GLY A 18 -18.83 10.72 -19.84
C GLY A 18 -17.72 10.70 -20.88
N ASN A 19 -16.90 9.67 -20.84
CA ASN A 19 -15.75 9.51 -21.71
C ASN A 19 -16.03 8.39 -22.72
N ASN A 20 -16.04 8.73 -24.01
CA ASN A 20 -16.40 7.78 -25.07
C ASN A 20 -15.44 6.59 -25.15
N ILE A 21 -14.15 6.77 -24.85
CA ILE A 21 -13.18 5.68 -24.82
C ILE A 21 -13.58 4.65 -23.75
N ILE A 22 -13.92 5.11 -22.55
CA ILE A 22 -14.34 4.23 -21.44
C ILE A 22 -15.65 3.51 -21.79
N LYS A 23 -16.64 4.24 -22.33
CA LYS A 23 -17.94 3.68 -22.73
C LYS A 23 -17.80 2.57 -23.77
N ASN A 24 -16.94 2.78 -24.76
CA ASN A 24 -16.75 1.86 -25.86
C ASN A 24 -15.97 0.60 -25.44
N ILE A 25 -15.11 0.69 -24.42
CA ILE A 25 -14.34 -0.46 -23.90
C ILE A 25 -15.23 -1.41 -23.10
N MET A 26 -16.05 -0.89 -22.18
CA MET A 26 -16.91 -1.74 -21.34
C MET A 26 -18.15 -0.99 -20.85
N PRO A 27 -19.31 -1.65 -20.74
CA PRO A 27 -20.50 -1.04 -20.14
C PRO A 27 -20.36 -0.91 -18.62
N VAL A 28 -21.00 0.12 -18.04
CA VAL A 28 -20.90 0.45 -16.60
C VAL A 28 -21.26 -0.72 -15.69
N ASN A 29 -22.31 -1.47 -16.02
CA ASN A 29 -22.77 -2.59 -15.21
C ASN A 29 -21.75 -3.74 -15.19
N MET A 30 -21.00 -3.94 -16.28
CA MET A 30 -19.95 -4.95 -16.34
C MET A 30 -18.74 -4.51 -15.53
N PHE A 31 -18.35 -3.24 -15.61
CA PHE A 31 -17.31 -2.67 -14.74
C PHE A 31 -17.64 -2.82 -13.25
N GLU A 32 -18.87 -2.48 -12.85
CA GLU A 32 -19.31 -2.62 -11.46
C GLU A 32 -19.32 -4.08 -10.99
N LYS A 33 -19.75 -5.02 -11.84
CA LYS A 33 -19.68 -6.46 -11.54
C LYS A 33 -18.23 -6.92 -11.35
N ILE A 34 -17.33 -6.60 -12.28
CA ILE A 34 -15.91 -6.97 -12.15
C ILE A 34 -15.33 -6.42 -10.84
N LYS A 35 -15.59 -5.14 -10.55
CA LYS A 35 -15.12 -4.50 -9.33
C LYS A 35 -15.66 -5.17 -8.06
N GLN A 36 -16.92 -5.62 -8.08
CA GLN A 36 -17.56 -6.27 -6.93
C GLN A 36 -16.97 -7.65 -6.62
N PHE A 37 -16.61 -8.42 -7.66
CA PHE A 37 -16.11 -9.79 -7.53
C PHE A 37 -14.59 -9.92 -7.68
N LEU A 38 -13.86 -8.80 -7.64
CA LEU A 38 -12.40 -8.82 -7.72
C LEU A 38 -11.81 -9.42 -6.45
N HIS A 39 -11.20 -10.60 -6.58
CA HIS A 39 -10.52 -11.32 -5.51
C HIS A 39 -9.15 -11.81 -6.00
N PHE A 40 -8.16 -11.76 -5.11
CA PHE A 40 -6.79 -12.21 -5.41
C PHE A 40 -6.45 -13.56 -4.78
N VAL A 41 -7.32 -14.07 -3.90
CA VAL A 41 -7.07 -15.27 -3.09
C VAL A 41 -8.36 -16.06 -2.92
N ASP A 42 -8.21 -17.38 -2.75
CA ASP A 42 -9.29 -18.24 -2.28
C ASP A 42 -9.58 -17.99 -0.80
N ASN A 43 -10.82 -17.57 -0.51
CA ASN A 43 -11.29 -17.32 0.85
C ASN A 43 -11.50 -18.61 1.66
N SER A 44 -11.59 -19.79 1.02
CA SER A 44 -11.73 -21.08 1.70
C SER A 44 -10.52 -21.42 2.59
N GLN A 45 -9.36 -20.90 2.22
CA GLN A 45 -8.08 -21.10 2.90
C GLN A 45 -7.81 -20.03 3.99
N LEU A 46 -8.72 -19.09 4.20
CA LEU A 46 -8.54 -18.03 5.19
C LEU A 46 -8.56 -18.61 6.61
N ILE A 47 -7.45 -18.45 7.32
CA ILE A 47 -7.35 -18.81 8.73
C ILE A 47 -8.25 -17.85 9.54
N PRO A 48 -9.11 -18.33 10.47
CA PRO A 48 -9.94 -17.47 11.32
C PRO A 48 -9.12 -16.56 12.26
N PHE A 49 -9.66 -15.40 12.61
CA PHE A 49 -8.98 -14.36 13.41
C PHE A 49 -8.38 -14.85 14.74
N ASN A 50 -9.02 -15.83 15.40
CA ASN A 50 -8.58 -16.36 16.70
C ASN A 50 -7.57 -17.51 16.60
N ARG A 51 -7.04 -17.81 15.41
CA ARG A 51 -6.06 -18.88 15.22
C ARG A 51 -4.67 -18.33 14.91
N PRO A 52 -3.60 -19.01 15.36
CA PRO A 52 -2.24 -18.64 14.99
C PRO A 52 -2.08 -18.67 13.46
N GLY A 53 -1.27 -17.76 12.93
CA GLY A 53 -1.08 -17.61 11.48
C GLY A 53 -2.18 -16.82 10.74
N HIS A 54 -3.17 -16.26 11.42
CA HIS A 54 -4.13 -15.36 10.78
C HIS A 54 -3.46 -14.08 10.26
N ASP A 55 -3.38 -13.91 8.94
CA ASP A 55 -2.93 -12.67 8.31
C ASP A 55 -4.11 -11.74 7.98
N ARG A 56 -4.14 -10.56 8.59
CA ARG A 56 -5.15 -9.53 8.33
C ARG A 56 -5.14 -9.02 6.89
N LEU A 57 -3.99 -9.10 6.22
CA LEU A 57 -3.82 -8.65 4.83
C LEU A 57 -3.94 -9.79 3.82
N TYR A 58 -4.27 -11.01 4.26
CA TYR A 58 -4.31 -12.23 3.43
C TYR A 58 -4.95 -11.99 2.05
N ARG A 59 -6.13 -11.37 2.02
CA ARG A 59 -6.92 -11.14 0.79
C ARG A 59 -6.20 -10.29 -0.29
N ILE A 60 -5.26 -9.44 0.10
CA ILE A 60 -4.51 -8.58 -0.81
C ILE A 60 -3.02 -8.94 -0.87
N ARG A 61 -2.58 -9.93 -0.10
CA ARG A 61 -1.19 -10.35 0.02
C ARG A 61 -0.55 -10.67 -1.33
N PRO A 62 -1.16 -11.45 -2.24
CA PRO A 62 -0.52 -11.74 -3.53
C PRO A 62 -0.30 -10.50 -4.38
N ALA A 63 -1.23 -9.54 -4.33
CA ALA A 63 -1.09 -8.29 -5.06
C ALA A 63 0.07 -7.45 -4.52
N LEU A 64 0.20 -7.34 -3.19
CA LEU A 64 1.31 -6.63 -2.54
C LEU A 64 2.66 -7.29 -2.83
N GLU A 65 2.74 -8.60 -2.71
CA GLU A 65 3.97 -9.35 -2.99
C GLU A 65 4.38 -9.27 -4.45
N SER A 66 3.40 -9.36 -5.37
CA SER A 66 3.64 -9.20 -6.80
C SER A 66 4.21 -7.80 -7.10
N LEU A 67 3.61 -6.74 -6.55
CA LEU A 67 4.10 -5.37 -6.71
C LEU A 67 5.53 -5.21 -6.16
N ASN A 68 5.78 -5.65 -4.93
CA ASN A 68 7.09 -5.55 -4.31
C ASN A 68 8.16 -6.36 -5.07
N LYS A 69 7.79 -7.53 -5.61
CA LYS A 69 8.68 -8.32 -6.45
C LYS A 69 9.03 -7.57 -7.73
N THR A 70 8.06 -6.93 -8.37
CA THR A 70 8.28 -6.13 -9.58
C THR A 70 9.12 -4.88 -9.30
N PHE A 71 8.86 -4.16 -8.20
CA PHE A 71 9.63 -2.96 -7.86
C PHE A 71 11.10 -3.26 -7.60
N LYS A 72 11.41 -4.42 -7.01
CA LYS A 72 12.80 -4.88 -6.78
C LYS A 72 13.57 -5.23 -8.05
N LEU A 73 12.92 -5.30 -9.22
CA LEU A 73 13.62 -5.49 -10.49
C LEU A 73 14.35 -4.22 -10.95
N VAL A 74 13.98 -3.06 -10.41
CA VAL A 74 14.63 -1.79 -10.70
C VAL A 74 15.86 -1.64 -9.80
N PRO A 75 17.03 -1.28 -10.34
CA PRO A 75 18.22 -1.00 -9.53
C PRO A 75 17.96 0.07 -8.46
N LEU A 76 18.47 -0.17 -7.25
CA LEU A 76 18.34 0.75 -6.13
C LEU A 76 19.15 2.03 -6.38
N GLU A 77 18.53 3.17 -6.09
CA GLU A 77 19.22 4.46 -6.02
C GLU A 77 20.11 4.56 -4.78
N GLU A 78 21.13 5.43 -4.83
CA GLU A 78 22.08 5.64 -3.73
C GLU A 78 21.42 6.26 -2.50
N CYS A 79 20.45 7.17 -2.72
CA CYS A 79 19.74 7.85 -1.64
C CYS A 79 18.31 7.34 -1.58
N LEU A 80 17.96 6.74 -0.44
CA LEU A 80 16.65 6.19 -0.16
C LEU A 80 16.03 6.92 1.04
N SER A 81 14.72 7.10 0.98
CA SER A 81 13.90 7.62 2.07
C SER A 81 12.83 6.60 2.43
N ILE A 82 12.47 6.56 3.71
CA ILE A 82 11.35 5.77 4.21
C ILE A 82 10.41 6.73 4.90
N ASP A 83 9.15 6.73 4.47
CA ASP A 83 8.13 7.60 5.05
C ASP A 83 6.76 6.91 5.08
N GLU A 84 5.85 7.51 5.85
CA GLU A 84 4.49 7.08 6.04
C GLU A 84 3.53 7.76 5.05
N GLN A 85 2.91 6.95 4.19
CA GLN A 85 1.82 7.37 3.33
C GLN A 85 0.47 6.91 3.89
N LEU A 86 -0.54 7.79 3.82
CA LEU A 86 -1.91 7.47 4.24
C LEU A 86 -2.81 7.35 3.01
N CYS A 87 -3.29 6.13 2.72
CA CYS A 87 -4.31 5.89 1.71
C CYS A 87 -5.69 6.18 2.31
N SER A 88 -6.22 7.37 2.02
CA SER A 88 -7.46 7.86 2.60
C SER A 88 -8.65 7.00 2.20
N THR A 89 -9.50 6.61 3.16
CA THR A 89 -10.70 5.82 2.88
C THR A 89 -11.86 6.17 3.80
N LYS A 90 -13.07 6.14 3.25
CA LYS A 90 -14.33 6.22 4.01
C LYS A 90 -14.85 4.83 4.42
N ALA A 91 -14.17 3.75 4.00
CA ALA A 91 -14.59 2.40 4.33
C ALA A 91 -14.60 2.14 5.84
N ARG A 92 -15.50 1.26 6.28
CA ARG A 92 -15.54 0.74 7.64
C ARG A 92 -14.70 -0.54 7.67
N HIS A 93 -13.44 -0.41 8.10
CA HIS A 93 -12.52 -1.53 8.22
C HIS A 93 -11.64 -1.35 9.45
N TYR A 94 -11.28 -2.43 10.13
CA TYR A 94 -10.52 -2.39 11.39
C TYR A 94 -9.06 -1.97 11.20
N LEU A 95 -8.47 -2.18 10.02
CA LEU A 95 -7.12 -1.70 9.67
C LEU A 95 -7.02 -0.19 9.46
N LYS A 96 -8.16 0.52 9.45
CA LYS A 96 -8.17 1.96 9.24
C LYS A 96 -7.56 2.67 10.45
N GLN A 97 -6.56 3.50 10.21
CA GLN A 97 -5.86 4.30 11.20
C GLN A 97 -6.33 5.76 11.16
N TYR A 98 -6.28 6.41 12.32
CA TYR A 98 -6.47 7.85 12.46
C TYR A 98 -5.12 8.54 12.64
N ILE A 99 -4.78 9.47 11.75
CA ILE A 99 -3.54 10.26 11.81
C ILE A 99 -3.94 11.75 11.85
N PRO A 100 -3.90 12.41 13.02
CA PRO A 100 -4.48 13.73 13.20
C PRO A 100 -3.83 14.82 12.36
N MET A 101 -2.54 14.68 12.05
CA MET A 101 -1.73 15.68 11.35
C MET A 101 -1.81 15.59 9.81
N LYS A 102 -2.48 14.57 9.24
CA LYS A 102 -2.65 14.46 7.78
C LYS A 102 -3.95 15.17 7.35
N PRO A 103 -4.00 15.79 6.14
CA PRO A 103 -5.20 16.50 5.65
C PRO A 103 -6.47 15.64 5.68
N ASN A 104 -6.34 14.40 5.21
CA ASN A 104 -7.34 13.37 5.42
C ASN A 104 -6.90 12.52 6.59
N LYS A 105 -7.63 12.58 7.71
CA LYS A 105 -7.19 11.96 8.95
C LYS A 105 -7.40 10.45 9.02
N TRP A 106 -8.26 9.87 8.17
CA TRP A 106 -8.65 8.46 8.22
C TRP A 106 -8.21 7.71 6.97
N GLY A 107 -7.47 6.62 7.13
CA GLY A 107 -6.98 5.84 5.99
C GLY A 107 -6.26 4.55 6.38
N TYR A 108 -5.81 3.81 5.38
CA TYR A 108 -4.82 2.74 5.58
C TYR A 108 -3.43 3.36 5.62
N LYS A 109 -2.67 3.06 6.67
CA LYS A 109 -1.29 3.53 6.82
C LYS A 109 -0.36 2.60 6.06
N LEU A 110 0.51 3.16 5.23
CA LEU A 110 1.51 2.45 4.44
C LEU A 110 2.90 3.00 4.78
N PHE A 111 3.89 2.13 4.81
CA PHE A 111 5.30 2.49 4.82
C PHE A 111 5.86 2.26 3.42
N ILE A 112 6.55 3.27 2.90
CA ILE A 112 7.10 3.23 1.55
C ILE A 112 8.57 3.59 1.60
N MET A 113 9.39 2.75 0.98
CA MET A 113 10.78 3.06 0.68
C MET A 113 10.86 3.61 -0.74
N ALA A 114 11.30 4.85 -0.88
CA ALA A 114 11.39 5.53 -2.17
C ALA A 114 12.77 6.15 -2.41
N GLY A 115 13.21 6.12 -3.68
CA GLY A 115 14.40 6.82 -4.14
C GLY A 115 14.18 8.32 -4.34
N VAL A 116 15.25 9.03 -4.69
CA VAL A 116 15.22 10.47 -5.02
C VAL A 116 14.35 10.74 -6.24
N SER A 117 14.29 9.81 -7.19
CA SER A 117 13.39 9.90 -8.34
C SER A 117 11.90 9.87 -7.97
N GLY A 118 11.57 9.52 -6.72
CA GLY A 118 10.20 9.25 -6.27
C GLY A 118 9.73 7.82 -6.59
N PHE A 119 10.58 6.97 -7.14
CA PHE A 119 10.26 5.57 -7.39
C PHE A 119 10.15 4.78 -6.06
N ALA A 120 9.07 4.02 -5.90
CA ALA A 120 8.86 3.18 -4.73
C ALA A 120 9.51 1.80 -4.94
N TYR A 121 10.46 1.45 -4.09
CA TYR A 121 11.18 0.17 -4.12
C TYR A 121 10.54 -0.90 -3.25
N ASN A 122 9.87 -0.48 -2.16
CA ASN A 122 9.18 -1.40 -1.27
C ASN A 122 7.97 -0.72 -0.63
N LEU A 123 6.91 -1.49 -0.45
CA LEU A 123 5.61 -1.03 0.02
C LEU A 123 5.06 -2.01 1.05
N GLU A 124 4.71 -1.50 2.23
CA GLU A 124 4.15 -2.29 3.31
C GLU A 124 2.93 -1.60 3.92
N ILE A 125 1.90 -2.38 4.24
CA ILE A 125 0.67 -1.87 4.84
C ILE A 125 0.69 -2.20 6.32
N TYR A 126 0.47 -1.19 7.16
CA TYR A 126 0.36 -1.39 8.59
C TYR A 126 -0.86 -2.25 8.92
N SER A 127 -0.58 -3.45 9.42
CA SER A 127 -1.58 -4.46 9.79
C SER A 127 -1.82 -4.52 11.31
N GLY A 128 -0.89 -3.96 12.09
CA GLY A 128 -0.81 -4.13 13.54
C GLY A 128 -0.40 -5.55 13.97
N GLN A 129 0.09 -6.37 13.03
CA GLN A 129 0.64 -7.70 13.29
C GLN A 129 2.15 -7.78 13.07
N GLU A 130 2.82 -6.64 12.85
CA GLU A 130 4.23 -6.54 12.44
C GLU A 130 5.23 -7.27 13.36
N ASN A 131 4.86 -7.48 14.64
CA ASN A 131 5.68 -8.19 15.64
C ASN A 131 5.50 -9.71 15.65
N ASN A 132 4.57 -10.26 14.85
CA ASN A 132 4.33 -11.69 14.80
C ASN A 132 5.42 -12.38 13.97
N SER A 133 6.29 -13.17 14.60
CA SER A 133 7.40 -13.88 13.95
C SER A 133 6.96 -14.84 12.84
N ASP A 134 5.75 -15.39 12.97
CA ASP A 134 5.21 -16.43 12.08
C ASP A 134 4.69 -15.85 10.76
N LEU A 135 4.34 -14.57 10.78
CA LEU A 135 3.90 -13.81 9.64
C LEU A 135 5.10 -12.95 9.29
N HIS A 136 5.92 -13.36 8.33
CA HIS A 136 7.15 -12.66 7.96
C HIS A 136 6.88 -11.20 7.52
N TYR A 137 6.71 -10.30 8.50
CA TYR A 137 6.46 -8.90 8.27
C TYR A 137 7.80 -8.22 8.05
N LEU A 138 7.92 -7.64 6.86
CA LEU A 138 9.10 -6.93 6.45
C LEU A 138 9.26 -5.63 7.23
N GLY A 139 8.30 -5.15 8.02
CA GLY A 139 8.45 -3.93 8.81
C GLY A 139 9.61 -4.06 9.81
N SER A 140 9.72 -5.23 10.43
CA SER A 140 10.87 -5.61 11.24
C SER A 140 12.17 -5.73 10.42
N ARG A 141 12.12 -6.18 9.15
CA ARG A 141 13.25 -6.26 8.19
C ARG A 141 13.55 -4.97 7.42
N LEU A 142 12.65 -4.00 7.38
CA LEU A 142 12.84 -2.68 6.82
C LEU A 142 13.55 -1.87 7.88
N ILE A 143 13.12 -1.93 9.14
CA ILE A 143 13.81 -1.29 10.25
C ILE A 143 15.14 -2.00 10.55
N SER A 144 15.17 -3.34 10.70
CA SER A 144 16.44 -4.06 10.90
C SER A 144 17.33 -4.13 9.67
N GLY A 145 16.75 -4.14 8.46
CA GLY A 145 17.50 -4.07 7.21
C GLY A 145 18.06 -2.67 6.99
N VAL A 146 17.34 -1.61 7.34
CA VAL A 146 17.89 -0.24 7.42
C VAL A 146 18.97 -0.16 8.47
N TRP A 147 18.83 -0.80 9.63
CA TRP A 147 19.91 -0.86 10.63
C TRP A 147 21.15 -1.63 10.12
N SER A 148 20.97 -2.76 9.44
CA SER A 148 22.05 -3.54 8.85
C SER A 148 22.69 -2.82 7.65
N PHE A 149 21.90 -2.10 6.86
CA PHE A 149 22.34 -1.28 5.73
C PHE A 149 23.01 0.02 6.20
N LEU A 150 22.54 0.65 7.29
CA LEU A 150 23.17 1.79 7.97
C LEU A 150 24.50 1.38 8.63
N LEU A 151 24.61 0.16 9.16
CA LEU A 151 25.87 -0.41 9.65
C LEU A 151 26.88 -0.64 8.52
N LEU A 152 26.42 -1.03 7.32
CA LEU A 152 27.26 -1.18 6.14
C LEU A 152 27.60 0.17 5.45
N LEU A 153 26.75 1.19 5.58
CA LEU A 153 26.91 2.52 4.98
C LEU A 153 27.50 3.57 5.94
N TYR A 154 28.00 3.21 7.11
CA TYR A 154 28.68 4.14 8.05
C TYR A 154 29.94 4.83 7.47
N GLN A 155 30.24 4.63 6.17
CA GLN A 155 31.23 5.41 5.42
C GLN A 155 30.65 6.54 4.55
N ARG A 156 29.33 6.69 4.34
CA ARG A 156 28.79 7.79 3.53
C ARG A 156 27.48 8.38 4.06
N LEU A 157 27.59 9.64 4.48
CA LEU A 157 26.57 10.60 4.92
C LEU A 157 25.15 10.36 4.40
N VAL A 158 24.21 10.09 5.33
CA VAL A 158 22.76 10.10 5.07
C VAL A 158 22.08 11.13 5.97
N PHE A 159 21.35 12.07 5.36
CA PHE A 159 20.40 12.95 6.04
C PHE A 159 19.17 12.14 6.46
N ILE A 160 19.01 11.92 7.77
CA ILE A 160 17.81 11.32 8.36
C ILE A 160 16.91 12.47 8.84
N LEU A 161 15.68 12.54 8.33
CA LEU A 161 14.62 13.30 8.99
C LEU A 161 14.27 12.60 10.30
N LEU A 162 14.71 13.21 11.40
CA LEU A 162 14.41 12.87 12.78
C LEU A 162 12.89 12.80 13.02
N PHE A 163 12.33 11.60 13.09
CA PHE A 163 11.04 11.36 13.75
C PHE A 163 11.00 10.10 14.62
N TYR A 164 12.12 9.40 14.80
CA TYR A 164 12.19 8.16 15.59
C TYR A 164 12.92 8.27 16.95
N PHE A 165 13.20 9.47 17.43
CA PHE A 165 13.67 9.70 18.81
C PHE A 165 12.78 10.73 19.51
N ASN A 166 11.64 10.27 20.02
CA ASN A 166 10.97 10.73 21.25
C ASN A 166 9.47 10.39 21.19
N THR A 167 9.12 9.20 21.67
CA THR A 167 8.01 8.93 22.60
C THR A 167 8.15 7.52 23.12
#